data_AF-A0A0K0DJQ9-F1
#
_entry.id   AF-A0A0K0DJQ9-F1
#
_cell.length_a   1.000
_cell.length_b   1.000
_cell.length_c   1.000
_cell.angle_alpha   90.00
_cell.angle_beta   90.00
_cell.angle_gamma   90.00
#
_symmetry.space_group_name_H-M   'P 1'
#
loop_
_entity.id
_entity.type
_entity.pdbx_description
1 polymer ?
#
loop_
_entity_poly.entity_id
_entity_poly.type
_entity_poly.pdbx_seq_one_letter_code
_entity_poly.pdbx_strand_id
1 'polypeptide(L)'
;MSSSTRLEALYEELKQIDDGTHPEYLAKLREIEELYEEQKEREQIAYELALERIDYEYKRRVQQAKDDFERKEKELMQGMLAELDEMEKRIEWEYSNMDVSRVGNGNIIDSTKKTLRGRGGILVEPPTYFNATPKPSTQNITPDTRYLLTDSEIAEDVRAFSGDQSSPHKIRFYLTVWWDYVSTDVCKVKTLVILAIRCTNLRRNILFEKKSAPEENNEKAEIV
;
A
#
# COMPACT_ATOMS: atom_id res chain seq x y z
N MET A 1 23.24 -54.82 40.43
CA MET A 1 21.87 -54.46 40.82
C MET A 1 20.92 -55.42 40.14
N SER A 2 20.02 -56.06 40.89
CA SER A 2 19.08 -57.06 40.35
C SER A 2 18.06 -56.38 39.44
N SER A 3 17.55 -57.09 38.43
CA SER A 3 16.50 -56.58 37.52
C SER A 3 15.26 -56.06 38.25
N SER A 4 14.92 -56.62 39.42
CA SER A 4 13.81 -56.18 40.29
C SER A 4 13.99 -54.75 40.82
N THR A 5 15.18 -54.41 41.31
CA THR A 5 15.44 -53.07 41.90
C THR A 5 15.38 -51.95 40.85
N ARG A 6 15.65 -52.27 39.59
CA ARG A 6 15.54 -51.31 38.50
C ARG A 6 14.09 -51.08 38.07
N LEU A 7 13.23 -52.10 38.15
CA LEU A 7 11.79 -51.96 37.86
C LEU A 7 11.10 -51.09 38.92
N GLU A 8 11.38 -51.33 40.21
CA GLU A 8 10.83 -50.53 41.31
C GLU A 8 11.20 -49.05 41.17
N ALA A 9 12.45 -48.73 40.83
CA ALA A 9 12.88 -47.34 40.60
C ALA A 9 12.12 -46.68 39.43
N LEU A 10 11.81 -47.42 38.36
CA LEU A 10 11.04 -46.91 37.23
C LEU A 10 9.57 -46.69 37.58
N TYR A 11 8.97 -47.55 38.41
CA TYR A 11 7.60 -47.34 38.90
C TYR A 11 7.50 -46.13 39.83
N GLU A 12 8.50 -45.92 40.70
CA GLU A 12 8.60 -44.74 41.54
C GLU A 12 8.72 -43.46 40.69
N GLU A 13 9.56 -43.49 39.66
CA GLU A 13 9.75 -42.37 38.72
C GLU A 13 8.46 -42.06 37.94
N LEU A 14 7.76 -43.10 37.46
CA LEU A 14 6.48 -42.94 36.77
C LEU A 14 5.44 -42.29 37.70
N LYS A 15 5.36 -42.76 38.96
CA LYS A 15 4.48 -42.17 39.96
C LYS A 15 4.80 -40.71 40.23
N GLN A 16 6.09 -40.35 40.32
CA GLN A 16 6.51 -38.95 40.46
C GLN A 16 6.09 -38.08 39.28
N ILE A 17 6.08 -38.62 38.06
CA ILE A 17 5.60 -37.91 36.87
C ILE A 17 4.08 -37.72 36.92
N ASP A 18 3.32 -38.76 37.27
CA ASP A 18 1.86 -38.70 37.40
C ASP A 18 1.42 -37.74 38.52
N ASP A 19 2.17 -37.72 39.62
CA ASP A 19 1.98 -36.79 40.75
C ASP A 19 2.53 -35.38 40.45
N GLY A 20 3.22 -35.18 39.32
CA GLY A 20 3.80 -33.90 38.91
C GLY A 20 4.99 -33.42 39.76
N THR A 21 5.59 -34.30 40.55
CA THR A 21 6.70 -34.02 41.46
C THR A 21 8.07 -34.39 40.90
N HIS A 22 8.11 -35.00 39.70
CA HIS A 22 9.35 -35.41 39.06
C HIS A 22 10.29 -34.21 38.83
N PRO A 23 11.57 -34.29 39.21
CA PRO A 23 12.48 -33.15 39.20
C PRO A 23 12.76 -32.61 37.79
N GLU A 24 12.83 -33.46 36.77
CA GLU A 24 13.03 -32.99 35.38
C GLU A 24 11.78 -32.31 34.85
N TYR A 25 10.60 -32.81 35.21
CA TYR A 25 9.33 -32.17 34.86
C TYR A 25 9.22 -30.76 35.45
N LEU A 26 9.53 -30.60 36.74
CA LEU A 26 9.55 -29.30 37.41
C LEU A 26 10.62 -28.36 36.83
N ALA A 27 11.80 -28.89 36.48
CA ALA A 27 12.83 -28.11 35.80
C ALA A 27 12.35 -27.59 34.44
N LYS A 28 11.63 -28.41 33.68
CA LYS A 28 11.06 -28.01 32.39
C LYS A 28 9.92 -27.01 32.53
N LEU A 29 9.08 -27.13 33.55
CA LEU A 29 8.04 -26.14 33.83
C LEU A 29 8.64 -24.76 34.12
N ARG A 30 9.66 -24.71 34.98
CA ARG A 30 10.36 -23.46 35.29
C ARG A 30 11.04 -22.85 34.06
N GLU A 31 11.68 -23.67 33.22
CA GLU A 31 12.25 -23.21 31.95
C GLU A 31 11.18 -22.59 31.04
N ILE A 32 10.00 -23.21 30.97
CA ILE A 32 8.87 -22.68 30.18
C ILE A 32 8.35 -21.36 30.78
N GLU A 33 8.25 -21.25 32.10
CA GLU A 33 7.82 -20.03 32.79
C GLU A 33 8.80 -18.87 32.57
N GLU A 34 10.11 -19.14 32.67
CA GLU A 34 11.15 -18.15 32.39
C GLU A 34 11.08 -17.66 30.94
N LEU A 35 10.94 -18.58 29.97
CA LEU A 35 10.76 -18.23 28.57
C LEU A 35 9.47 -17.45 28.33
N TYR A 36 8.38 -17.79 29.01
CA TYR A 36 7.12 -17.06 28.86
C TYR A 36 7.25 -15.63 29.35
N GLU A 37 7.85 -15.40 30.52
CA GLU A 37 8.00 -14.05 31.05
C GLU A 37 8.98 -13.21 30.20
N GLU A 38 10.07 -13.81 29.72
CA GLU A 38 10.97 -13.14 28.76
C GLU A 38 10.24 -12.72 27.48
N GLN A 39 9.39 -13.60 26.93
CA GLN A 39 8.65 -13.30 25.71
C GLN A 39 7.59 -12.23 25.93
N LYS A 40 6.93 -12.23 27.09
CA LYS A 40 5.98 -11.19 27.49
C LYS A 40 6.67 -9.84 27.65
N GLU A 41 7.85 -9.79 28.27
CA GLU A 41 8.64 -8.56 28.39
C GLU A 41 9.05 -8.03 27.01
N ARG A 42 9.54 -8.90 26.13
CA ARG A 42 9.91 -8.53 24.75
C ARG A 42 8.71 -7.97 23.97
N GLU A 43 7.54 -8.58 24.11
CA GLU A 43 6.33 -8.10 23.44
C GLU A 43 5.89 -6.74 23.98
N GLN A 44 5.99 -6.52 25.29
CA GLN A 44 5.70 -5.23 25.91
C GLN A 44 6.64 -4.13 25.39
N ILE A 45 7.95 -4.39 25.36
CA ILE A 45 8.95 -3.45 24.84
C ILE A 45 8.68 -3.13 23.36
N ALA A 46 8.39 -4.16 22.56
CA ALA A 46 8.08 -3.98 21.13
C ALA A 46 6.83 -3.12 20.92
N TYR A 47 5.79 -3.32 21.75
CA TYR A 47 4.57 -2.53 21.73
C TYR A 47 4.84 -1.05 22.07
N GLU A 48 5.60 -0.78 23.13
CA GLU A 48 5.95 0.58 23.54
C GLU A 48 6.76 1.31 22.46
N LEU A 49 7.78 0.65 21.89
CA LEU A 49 8.56 1.19 20.78
C LEU A 49 7.71 1.47 19.54
N ALA A 50 6.73 0.61 19.25
CA ALA A 50 5.80 0.83 18.14
C ALA A 50 4.94 2.08 18.37
N LEU A 51 4.44 2.29 19.59
CA LEU A 51 3.68 3.49 19.95
C LEU A 51 4.53 4.76 19.84
N GLU A 52 5.74 4.75 20.39
CA GLU A 52 6.66 5.89 20.29
C GLU A 52 6.97 6.26 18.84
N ARG A 53 7.19 5.24 17.99
CA ARG A 53 7.43 5.45 16.57
C ARG A 53 6.23 6.04 15.85
N ILE A 54 5.02 5.56 16.17
CA ILE A 54 3.78 6.09 15.59
C ILE A 54 3.60 7.55 15.99
N ASP A 55 3.81 7.90 17.25
CA ASP A 55 3.68 9.27 17.75
C ASP A 55 4.73 10.20 17.11
N TYR A 56 5.99 9.76 17.02
CA TYR A 56 7.04 10.49 16.34
C TYR A 56 6.71 10.77 14.87
N GLU A 57 6.29 9.73 14.13
CA GLU A 57 5.89 9.83 12.73
C GLU A 57 4.69 10.75 12.54
N TYR A 58 3.70 10.66 13.43
CA TYR A 58 2.54 11.55 13.43
C TYR A 58 2.95 13.01 13.61
N LYS A 59 3.73 13.32 14.65
CA LYS A 59 4.22 14.69 14.92
C LYS A 59 5.03 15.23 13.75
N ARG A 60 5.92 14.42 13.19
CA ARG A 60 6.73 14.79 12.02
C ARG A 60 5.84 15.13 10.81
N ARG A 61 4.84 14.30 10.51
CA ARG A 61 3.93 14.54 9.38
C ARG A 61 3.05 15.76 9.59
N VAL A 62 2.58 15.98 10.81
CA VAL A 62 1.82 17.19 11.16
C VAL A 62 2.67 18.44 10.94
N GLN A 63 3.93 18.42 11.38
CA GLN A 63 4.83 19.56 11.17
C GLN A 63 5.12 19.77 9.68
N GLN A 64 5.45 18.71 8.95
CA GLN A 64 5.69 18.79 7.51
C GLN A 64 4.48 19.34 6.75
N ALA A 65 3.26 18.90 7.11
CA ALA A 65 2.04 19.40 6.48
C ALA A 65 1.80 20.90 6.77
N LYS A 66 2.14 21.38 7.97
CA LYS A 66 2.10 22.81 8.30
C LYS A 66 3.13 23.60 7.50
N ASP A 67 4.37 23.14 7.47
CA ASP A 67 5.45 23.81 6.73
C ASP A 67 5.14 23.88 5.22
N ASP A 68 4.58 22.80 4.66
CA ASP A 68 4.15 22.73 3.26
C ASP A 68 2.97 23.66 2.98
N PHE A 69 2.03 23.78 3.91
CA PHE A 69 0.90 24.71 3.79
C PHE A 69 1.39 26.16 3.80
N GLU A 70 2.20 26.55 4.80
CA GLU A 70 2.75 27.90 4.91
C GLU A 70 3.63 28.27 3.71
N ARG A 71 4.39 27.31 3.17
CA ARG A 71 5.18 27.52 1.96
C ARG A 71 4.27 27.81 0.76
N LYS A 72 3.25 26.99 0.53
CA LYS A 72 2.32 27.17 -0.59
C LYS A 72 1.52 28.46 -0.47
N GLU A 73 1.13 28.85 0.73
CA GLU A 73 0.47 30.13 0.99
C GLU A 73 1.36 31.30 0.55
N LYS A 74 2.64 31.28 0.93
CA LYS A 74 3.61 32.30 0.53
C LYS A 74 3.85 32.31 -0.98
N GLU A 75 4.03 31.14 -1.58
CA GLU A 75 4.21 30.99 -3.04
C GLU A 75 3.01 31.56 -3.80
N LEU A 76 1.79 31.26 -3.35
CA LEU A 76 0.56 31.78 -3.97
C LEU A 76 0.48 33.31 -3.85
N MET A 77 0.71 33.86 -2.66
CA MET A 77 0.69 35.31 -2.47
C MET A 77 1.73 36.01 -3.35
N GLN A 78 2.95 35.47 -3.41
CA GLN A 78 4.01 36.02 -4.26
C GLN A 78 3.67 35.92 -5.75
N GLY A 79 3.08 34.80 -6.17
CA GLY A 79 2.58 34.62 -7.54
C GLY A 79 1.52 35.64 -7.92
N MET A 80 0.52 35.85 -7.06
CA MET A 80 -0.52 36.85 -7.29
C MET A 80 0.03 38.28 -7.38
N LEU A 81 0.99 38.63 -6.51
CA LEU A 81 1.65 39.95 -6.58
C LEU A 81 2.42 40.12 -7.90
N ALA A 82 3.17 39.11 -8.32
CA ALA A 82 3.90 39.14 -9.58
C ALA A 82 2.97 39.27 -10.80
N GLU A 83 1.81 38.60 -10.77
CA GLU A 83 0.79 38.73 -11.82
C GLU A 83 0.21 40.15 -11.88
N LEU A 84 -0.03 40.79 -10.74
CA LEU A 84 -0.49 42.18 -10.67
C LEU A 84 0.55 43.14 -11.24
N ASP A 85 1.82 42.98 -10.87
CA ASP A 85 2.93 43.81 -11.39
C ASP A 85 3.08 43.64 -12.91
N GLU A 86 2.90 42.43 -13.43
CA GLU A 86 2.95 42.17 -14.88
C GLU A 86 1.74 42.75 -15.62
N MET A 87 0.55 42.69 -15.01
CA MET A 87 -0.65 43.34 -15.54
C MET A 87 -0.49 44.87 -15.59
N GLU A 88 0.09 45.49 -14.56
CA GLU A 88 0.40 46.91 -14.55
C GLU A 88 1.34 47.29 -15.71
N LYS A 89 2.47 46.59 -15.85
CA LYS A 89 3.41 46.81 -16.95
C LYS A 89 2.77 46.62 -18.32
N ARG A 90 1.89 45.62 -18.46
CA ARG A 90 1.14 45.40 -19.71
C ARG A 90 0.25 46.58 -20.03
N ILE A 91 -0.50 47.10 -19.05
CA ILE A 91 -1.37 48.27 -19.24
C ILE A 91 -0.54 49.50 -19.62
N GLU A 92 0.59 49.72 -18.94
CA GLU A 92 1.50 50.83 -19.25
C GLU A 92 2.07 50.72 -20.67
N TRP A 93 2.47 49.51 -21.07
CA TRP A 93 2.96 49.23 -22.41
C TRP A 93 1.87 49.46 -23.46
N GLU A 94 0.66 48.93 -23.24
CA GLU A 94 -0.49 49.13 -24.12
C GLU A 94 -0.86 50.62 -24.24
N TYR A 95 -0.84 51.37 -23.13
CA TYR A 95 -1.11 52.81 -23.12
C TYR A 95 -0.04 53.60 -23.86
N SER A 96 1.24 53.31 -23.63
CA SER A 96 2.37 53.95 -24.31
C SER A 96 2.36 53.67 -25.83
N ASN A 97 1.97 52.46 -26.20
CA ASN A 97 1.94 51.99 -27.58
C ASN A 97 0.59 52.26 -28.28
N MET A 98 -0.39 52.80 -27.57
CA MET A 98 -1.65 53.25 -28.13
C MET A 98 -1.38 54.54 -28.90
N ASP A 99 -1.30 54.44 -30.23
CA ASP A 99 -1.19 55.57 -31.14
C ASP A 99 -2.40 56.52 -30.98
N VAL A 100 -2.32 57.48 -30.04
CA VAL A 100 -3.28 58.58 -29.87
C VAL A 100 -3.43 59.38 -31.18
N SER A 101 -2.45 59.30 -32.08
CA SER A 101 -2.48 59.95 -33.40
C SER A 101 -3.40 59.29 -34.42
N ARG A 102 -3.86 58.04 -34.22
CA ARG A 102 -4.69 57.33 -35.23
C ARG A 102 -6.19 57.57 -35.10
N VAL A 103 -6.65 58.12 -33.98
CA VAL A 103 -8.06 58.50 -33.78
C VAL A 103 -8.41 59.83 -34.47
N GLY A 104 -7.41 60.60 -34.93
CA GLY A 104 -7.64 61.89 -35.59
C GLY A 104 -7.75 61.88 -37.12
N ASN A 105 -7.14 60.91 -37.82
CA ASN A 105 -6.93 61.02 -39.28
C ASN A 105 -7.31 59.74 -40.05
N GLY A 106 -8.56 59.30 -39.91
CA GLY A 106 -9.08 58.07 -40.50
C GLY A 106 -10.23 58.22 -41.50
N ASN A 107 -10.40 59.38 -42.15
CA ASN A 107 -11.35 59.52 -43.28
C ASN A 107 -10.77 58.94 -44.59
N ILE A 108 -10.30 57.70 -44.57
CA ILE A 108 -9.97 56.95 -45.79
C ILE A 108 -10.56 55.55 -45.63
N ILE A 109 -11.89 55.49 -45.76
CA ILE A 109 -12.51 54.28 -46.31
C ILE A 109 -12.07 54.26 -47.77
N ASP A 110 -11.06 53.46 -48.11
CA ASP A 110 -10.73 53.15 -49.50
C ASP A 110 -11.89 52.37 -50.10
N SER A 111 -12.85 53.14 -50.64
CA SER A 111 -14.07 52.68 -51.29
C SER A 111 -13.77 52.16 -52.70
N THR A 112 -12.81 51.24 -52.83
CA THR A 112 -12.40 50.75 -54.15
C THR A 112 -12.26 49.23 -54.27
N LYS A 113 -12.90 48.42 -53.41
CA LYS A 113 -13.16 46.98 -53.70
C LYS A 113 -14.50 46.50 -53.14
N LYS A 114 -15.59 47.05 -53.68
CA LYS A 114 -16.91 46.40 -53.66
C LYS A 114 -17.35 46.12 -55.10
N THR A 115 -16.97 44.95 -55.63
CA THR A 115 -17.72 44.28 -56.70
C THR A 115 -18.34 43.01 -56.11
N LEU A 116 -19.57 43.17 -55.61
CA LEU A 116 -20.47 42.04 -55.37
C LEU A 116 -20.81 41.44 -56.75
N ARG A 117 -20.37 40.20 -57.00
CA ARG A 117 -20.74 39.36 -58.16
C ARG A 117 -20.04 39.71 -59.49
N GLY A 118 -18.82 39.19 -59.62
CA GLY A 118 -18.38 38.39 -60.77
C GLY A 118 -18.54 38.97 -62.17
N ARG A 119 -17.46 39.53 -62.72
CA ARG A 119 -17.14 39.41 -64.15
C ARG A 119 -15.64 39.25 -64.33
N GLY A 120 -15.25 38.11 -64.90
CA GLY A 120 -13.90 37.84 -65.41
C GLY A 120 -13.11 36.83 -64.58
N GLY A 121 -13.41 35.55 -64.75
CA GLY A 121 -12.65 34.45 -64.17
C GLY A 121 -13.58 33.42 -63.54
N ILE A 122 -13.79 32.31 -64.25
CA ILE A 122 -14.34 31.00 -63.83
C ILE A 122 -15.24 31.05 -62.58
N LEU A 123 -16.55 30.80 -62.79
CA LEU A 123 -17.48 30.46 -61.72
C LEU A 123 -16.98 29.18 -61.02
N VAL A 124 -16.20 29.34 -59.96
CA VAL A 124 -15.86 28.23 -59.06
C VAL A 124 -17.14 27.90 -58.31
N GLU A 125 -17.78 26.80 -58.69
CA GLU A 125 -18.87 26.22 -57.91
C GLU A 125 -18.41 26.07 -56.44
N PRO A 126 -19.29 26.37 -55.46
CA PRO A 126 -19.01 26.02 -54.07
C PRO A 126 -18.67 24.52 -54.01
N PRO A 127 -17.67 24.09 -53.23
CA PRO A 127 -17.29 22.69 -53.15
C PRO A 127 -18.51 21.85 -52.74
N THR A 128 -19.11 21.14 -53.70
CA THR A 128 -20.09 20.10 -53.41
C THR A 128 -19.34 18.83 -53.03
N TYR A 129 -20.00 17.95 -52.28
CA TYR A 129 -19.43 16.68 -51.79
C TYR A 129 -18.75 15.83 -52.89
N PHE A 130 -19.10 16.05 -54.16
CA PHE A 130 -18.58 15.32 -55.31
C PHE A 130 -17.27 15.88 -55.92
N ASN A 131 -16.90 17.14 -55.68
CA ASN A 131 -15.80 17.81 -56.40
C ASN A 131 -14.66 18.33 -55.50
N ALA A 132 -14.64 17.98 -54.21
CA ALA A 132 -13.53 18.33 -53.33
C ALA A 132 -12.33 17.40 -53.60
N THR A 133 -11.21 17.94 -54.09
CA THR A 133 -9.92 17.25 -53.93
C THR A 133 -9.66 17.07 -52.44
N PRO A 134 -9.20 15.88 -52.00
CA PRO A 134 -8.96 15.62 -50.59
C PRO A 134 -7.93 16.64 -50.07
N LYS A 135 -8.35 17.48 -49.12
CA LYS A 135 -7.44 18.40 -48.44
C LYS A 135 -6.33 17.56 -47.76
N PRO A 136 -5.05 17.94 -47.87
CA PRO A 136 -4.02 17.32 -47.04
C PRO A 136 -4.40 17.54 -45.58
N SER A 137 -4.29 16.46 -44.79
CA SER A 137 -4.58 16.40 -43.36
C SER A 137 -4.05 17.65 -42.63
N THR A 138 -4.93 18.62 -42.36
CA THR A 138 -4.66 19.67 -41.38
C THR A 138 -4.53 18.99 -40.02
N GLN A 139 -3.42 19.25 -39.33
CA GLN A 139 -3.26 18.81 -37.94
C GLN A 139 -4.50 19.24 -37.14
N ASN A 140 -5.12 18.27 -36.49
CA ASN A 140 -6.32 18.45 -35.67
C ASN A 140 -6.07 19.58 -34.64
N ILE A 141 -6.67 20.76 -34.84
CA ILE A 141 -6.80 21.82 -33.82
C ILE A 141 -8.13 21.59 -33.07
N THR A 142 -8.48 20.33 -32.87
CA THR A 142 -9.53 19.95 -31.94
C THR A 142 -8.80 19.75 -30.63
N PRO A 143 -9.13 20.45 -29.53
CA PRO A 143 -8.56 20.12 -28.23
C PRO A 143 -8.82 18.63 -28.03
N ASP A 144 -7.73 17.88 -27.95
CA ASP A 144 -7.77 16.43 -27.84
C ASP A 144 -8.55 16.10 -26.57
N THR A 145 -9.82 15.73 -26.72
CA THR A 145 -10.64 15.25 -25.61
C THR A 145 -10.25 13.82 -25.24
N ARG A 146 -9.07 13.35 -25.68
CA ARG A 146 -8.43 12.18 -25.11
C ARG A 146 -8.25 12.47 -23.63
N TYR A 147 -9.07 11.81 -22.83
CA TYR A 147 -8.96 11.82 -21.39
C TYR A 147 -7.48 11.67 -21.04
N LEU A 148 -6.94 12.64 -20.29
CA LEU A 148 -5.55 12.59 -19.81
C LEU A 148 -5.30 11.34 -18.94
N LEU A 149 -6.39 10.74 -18.48
CA LEU A 149 -6.45 9.50 -17.74
C LEU A 149 -7.05 8.41 -18.62
N THR A 150 -6.47 7.23 -18.55
CA THR A 150 -7.02 6.01 -19.15
C THR A 150 -8.33 5.62 -18.45
N ASP A 151 -9.19 4.87 -19.14
CA ASP A 151 -10.45 4.37 -18.55
C ASP A 151 -10.21 3.56 -17.26
N SER A 152 -9.02 2.96 -17.12
CA SER A 152 -8.60 2.24 -15.91
C SER A 152 -8.40 3.18 -14.71
N GLU A 153 -7.74 4.33 -14.92
CA GLU A 153 -7.47 5.34 -13.89
C GLU A 153 -8.76 6.04 -13.47
N ILE A 154 -9.61 6.39 -14.44
CA ILE A 154 -10.92 6.99 -14.18
C ILE A 154 -11.79 6.02 -13.37
N ALA A 155 -11.79 4.73 -13.71
CA ALA A 155 -12.54 3.73 -12.97
C ALA A 155 -11.99 3.48 -11.56
N GLU A 156 -10.67 3.63 -11.34
CA GLU A 156 -10.06 3.53 -10.00
C GLU A 156 -10.46 4.70 -9.11
N ASP A 157 -10.45 5.92 -9.63
CA ASP A 157 -10.90 7.11 -8.91
C ASP A 157 -12.39 7.03 -8.57
N VAL A 158 -13.24 6.59 -9.52
CA VAL A 158 -14.67 6.40 -9.27
C VAL A 158 -14.92 5.33 -8.21
N ARG A 159 -14.15 4.23 -8.21
CA ARG A 159 -14.20 3.20 -7.14
C ARG A 159 -13.77 3.78 -5.78
N ALA A 160 -12.73 4.62 -5.76
CA ALA A 160 -12.25 5.28 -4.55
C ALA A 160 -13.30 6.23 -3.94
N PHE A 161 -14.12 6.89 -4.77
CA PHE A 161 -15.26 7.71 -4.31
C PHE A 161 -16.49 6.88 -3.88
N SER A 162 -16.68 5.69 -4.44
CA SER A 162 -17.87 4.87 -4.22
C SER A 162 -17.86 4.08 -2.90
N GLY A 163 -16.81 4.23 -2.07
CA GLY A 163 -16.75 3.66 -0.73
C GLY A 163 -16.35 2.19 -0.65
N ASP A 164 -16.12 1.51 -1.77
CA ASP A 164 -15.49 0.18 -1.79
C ASP A 164 -13.98 0.33 -1.58
N GLN A 165 -13.57 0.11 -0.33
CA GLN A 165 -12.19 0.24 0.14
C GLN A 165 -11.27 -0.77 -0.54
N SER A 166 -10.31 -0.30 -1.35
CA SER A 166 -8.87 -0.54 -1.14
C SER A 166 -8.03 -0.06 -2.33
N SER A 167 -7.52 1.17 -2.27
CA SER A 167 -6.41 1.55 -3.14
C SER A 167 -5.17 0.70 -2.76
N PRO A 168 -4.49 0.04 -3.72
CA PRO A 168 -3.29 -0.76 -3.44
C PRO A 168 -2.16 0.04 -2.77
N HIS A 169 -2.17 1.37 -2.91
CA HIS A 169 -1.12 2.24 -2.38
C HIS A 169 -1.24 2.52 -0.88
N LYS A 170 -2.45 2.42 -0.28
CA LYS A 170 -2.62 2.51 1.17
C LYS A 170 -2.27 1.21 1.89
N ILE A 171 -2.48 0.06 1.25
CA ILE A 171 -2.20 -1.26 1.82
C ILE A 171 -0.69 -1.57 1.82
N ARG A 172 0.07 -1.09 0.82
CA ARG A 172 1.52 -1.29 0.76
C ARG A 172 2.29 -0.60 1.90
N PHE A 173 1.77 0.48 2.49
CA PHE A 173 2.52 1.20 3.54
C PHE A 173 2.43 0.52 4.92
N TYR A 174 1.29 -0.10 5.24
CA TYR A 174 1.13 -0.82 6.51
C TYR A 174 1.70 -2.24 6.45
N LEU A 175 1.64 -2.92 5.30
CA LEU A 175 2.18 -4.27 5.17
C LEU A 175 3.71 -4.32 5.04
N THR A 176 4.38 -3.34 4.43
CA THR A 176 5.85 -3.44 4.23
C THR A 176 6.61 -3.30 5.56
N VAL A 177 6.17 -2.41 6.44
CA VAL A 177 6.79 -2.23 7.76
C VAL A 177 6.49 -3.40 8.71
N TRP A 178 5.32 -4.03 8.57
CA TRP A 178 4.97 -5.22 9.34
C TRP A 178 5.60 -6.50 8.76
N TRP A 179 5.74 -6.62 7.44
CA TRP A 179 6.40 -7.78 6.81
C TRP A 179 7.90 -7.83 7.11
N ASP A 180 8.62 -6.71 7.13
CA ASP A 180 10.06 -6.76 7.39
C ASP A 180 10.39 -7.08 8.86
N TYR A 181 9.54 -6.67 9.80
CA TYR A 181 9.68 -7.00 11.23
C TYR A 181 9.16 -8.41 11.56
N VAL A 182 8.03 -8.81 10.99
CA VAL A 182 7.44 -10.15 11.20
C VAL A 182 8.22 -11.22 10.40
N SER A 183 8.70 -10.96 9.18
CA SER A 183 9.31 -12.01 8.34
C SER A 183 10.69 -12.45 8.82
N THR A 184 11.42 -11.64 9.58
CA THR A 184 12.77 -12.01 10.05
C THR A 184 12.74 -12.85 11.34
N ASP A 185 11.78 -12.59 12.25
CA ASP A 185 11.62 -13.34 13.50
C ASP A 185 10.57 -14.45 13.43
N VAL A 186 9.48 -14.26 12.67
CA VAL A 186 8.44 -15.29 12.52
C VAL A 186 8.92 -16.45 11.64
N CYS A 187 9.94 -16.30 10.79
CA CYS A 187 10.53 -17.45 10.10
C CYS A 187 11.32 -18.36 11.05
N LYS A 188 11.99 -17.81 12.08
CA LYS A 188 12.70 -18.63 13.09
C LYS A 188 11.72 -19.26 14.08
N VAL A 189 10.73 -18.48 14.53
CA VAL A 189 9.71 -18.96 15.47
C VAL A 189 8.71 -19.91 14.81
N LYS A 190 8.26 -19.69 13.57
CA LYS A 190 7.43 -20.68 12.84
C LYS A 190 8.19 -21.96 12.55
N THR A 191 9.48 -21.90 12.23
CA THR A 191 10.27 -23.12 12.03
C THR A 191 10.39 -23.90 13.33
N LEU A 192 10.65 -23.22 14.47
CA LEU A 192 10.70 -23.85 15.80
C LEU A 192 9.34 -24.37 16.29
N VAL A 193 8.25 -23.64 16.08
CA VAL A 193 6.89 -24.05 16.46
C VAL A 193 6.41 -25.20 15.56
N ILE A 194 6.69 -25.18 14.26
CA ILE A 194 6.40 -26.30 13.36
C ILE A 194 7.25 -27.52 13.73
N LEU A 195 8.54 -27.35 14.07
CA LEU A 195 9.38 -28.45 14.56
C LEU A 195 8.87 -29.00 15.90
N ALA A 196 8.42 -28.14 16.81
CA ALA A 196 7.86 -28.53 18.10
C ALA A 196 6.49 -29.24 17.96
N ILE A 197 5.63 -28.78 17.06
CA ILE A 197 4.35 -29.44 16.72
C ILE A 197 4.60 -30.78 16.03
N ARG A 198 5.64 -30.88 15.19
CA ARG A 198 6.02 -32.14 14.52
C ARG A 198 6.66 -33.13 15.50
N CYS A 199 7.48 -32.66 16.44
CA CYS A 199 8.05 -33.47 17.52
C CYS A 199 6.98 -33.96 18.52
N THR A 200 6.01 -33.12 18.88
CA THR A 200 4.90 -33.53 19.77
C THR A 200 3.93 -34.48 19.09
N ASN A 201 3.64 -34.32 17.79
CA ASN A 201 2.85 -35.29 17.03
C ASN A 201 3.59 -36.60 16.77
N LEU A 202 4.90 -36.58 16.55
CA LEU A 202 5.70 -37.81 16.44
C LEU A 202 5.74 -38.56 17.79
N ARG A 203 5.83 -37.83 18.91
CA ARG A 203 5.77 -38.40 20.26
C ARG A 203 4.39 -38.98 20.59
N ARG A 204 3.30 -38.35 20.14
CA ARG A 204 1.93 -38.91 20.23
C ARG A 204 1.75 -40.16 19.38
N ASN A 205 2.26 -40.20 18.15
CA ASN A 205 2.17 -41.39 17.30
C ASN A 205 2.94 -42.59 17.87
N ILE A 206 4.15 -42.37 18.40
CA ILE A 206 4.93 -43.44 19.06
C ILE A 206 4.23 -43.95 20.35
N LEU A 207 3.53 -43.07 21.09
CA LEU A 207 2.73 -43.47 22.25
C LEU A 207 1.42 -44.17 21.88
N PHE A 208 0.82 -43.85 20.72
CA PHE A 208 -0.40 -44.51 20.24
C PHE A 208 -0.10 -45.91 19.70
N GLU A 209 1.04 -46.09 19.01
CA GLU A 209 1.45 -47.37 18.42
C GLU A 209 1.93 -48.38 19.48
N LYS A 210 2.41 -47.90 20.64
CA LYS A 210 2.65 -48.75 21.83
C LYS A 210 1.38 -49.17 22.57
N LYS A 211 0.25 -48.49 22.37
CA LYS A 211 -1.03 -48.80 23.03
C LYS A 211 -1.89 -49.78 22.23
N SER A 212 -1.46 -50.14 21.01
CA SER A 212 -2.14 -51.08 20.11
C SER A 212 -1.42 -52.42 19.93
N ALA A 213 -0.43 -52.74 20.76
CA ALA A 213 0.14 -54.08 20.82
C ALA A 213 -0.71 -54.95 21.77
N PRO A 214 -1.40 -56.00 21.28
CA PRO A 214 -2.15 -56.90 22.15
C PRO A 214 -1.18 -57.72 23.02
N GLU A 215 -1.45 -57.72 24.32
CA GLU A 215 -0.88 -58.68 25.27
C GLU A 215 -1.29 -60.10 24.85
N GLU A 216 -0.33 -60.91 24.39
CA GLU A 216 -0.47 -62.36 24.35
C GLU A 216 -0.52 -62.87 25.80
N ASN A 217 -1.74 -63.00 26.31
CA ASN A 217 -2.05 -63.79 27.49
C ASN A 217 -1.65 -65.24 27.24
N ASN A 218 -0.59 -65.70 27.91
CA ASN A 218 -0.27 -67.12 27.99
C ASN A 218 -0.36 -67.55 29.46
N GLU A 219 -1.57 -67.90 29.88
CA GLU A 219 -1.79 -68.71 31.07
C GLU A 219 -2.76 -69.85 30.77
N LYS A 220 -2.43 -71.00 31.36
CA LYS A 220 -2.84 -72.37 31.02
C LYS A 220 -4.22 -72.74 31.59
N ALA A 221 -4.92 -73.68 30.94
CA ALA A 221 -5.69 -74.82 31.52
C ALA A 221 -6.58 -75.43 30.40
N GLU A 222 -6.43 -76.69 29.98
CA GLU A 222 -6.92 -77.94 30.58
C GLU A 222 -8.45 -78.17 30.45
N ILE A 223 -8.81 -79.43 30.12
CA ILE A 223 -10.16 -80.08 30.05
C ILE A 223 -10.87 -79.87 28.69
N VAL A 224 -10.97 -80.85 27.77
CA VAL A 224 -11.60 -82.20 27.80
C VAL A 224 -10.82 -83.18 26.91
#